data_AF-A0A6M1Z8L1-F1
#
_entry.id   AF-A0A6M1Z8L1-F1
#
_cell.length_a   1.000
_cell.length_b   1.000
_cell.length_c   1.000
_cell.angle_alpha   90.00
_cell.angle_beta   90.00
_cell.angle_gamma   90.00
#
_symmetry.space_group_name_H-M   'P 1'
#
loop_
_entity.id
_entity.type
_entity.pdbx_description
1 polymer ?
#
loop_
_entity_poly.entity_id
_entity_poly.type
_entity_poly.pdbx_seq_one_letter_code
_entity_poly.pdbx_strand_id
1 'polypeptide(L)'
;MKENKSNKSIASKIFTMVLRSWWVILFMLICIIGYDMGIKKRKVAIIEMKAKYNNLLAQKNQDAAKKEDLSLKLLSQSDPSWIEQVLMKELGVVPENKIKVHFKN
;
A
#
# COMPACT_ATOMS: atom_id res chain seq x y z
N MET A 1 -22.71 -23.84 -50.01
CA MET A 1 -23.81 -24.43 -49.22
C MET A 1 -23.41 -25.66 -48.36
N LYS A 2 -22.13 -26.06 -48.28
CA LYS A 2 -21.68 -27.27 -47.55
C LYS A 2 -21.30 -27.02 -46.07
N GLU A 3 -20.85 -25.81 -45.72
CA GLU A 3 -20.41 -25.47 -44.34
C GLU A 3 -21.54 -25.52 -43.31
N ASN A 4 -22.75 -25.10 -43.69
CA ASN A 4 -23.89 -25.00 -42.77
C ASN A 4 -24.42 -26.38 -42.30
N LYS A 5 -24.26 -27.44 -43.13
CA LYS A 5 -24.61 -28.82 -42.73
C LYS A 5 -23.58 -29.44 -41.78
N SER A 6 -22.29 -29.14 -41.95
CA SER A 6 -21.22 -29.65 -41.08
C SER A 6 -21.31 -29.05 -39.67
N ASN A 7 -21.53 -27.73 -39.57
CA ASN A 7 -21.61 -27.04 -38.29
C ASN A 7 -22.84 -27.50 -37.45
N LYS A 8 -23.99 -27.74 -38.10
CA LYS A 8 -25.17 -28.33 -37.45
C LYS A 8 -24.91 -29.75 -36.91
N SER A 9 -24.13 -30.56 -37.62
CA SER A 9 -23.80 -31.92 -37.17
C SER A 9 -22.79 -31.94 -36.02
N ILE A 10 -21.89 -30.96 -35.94
CA ILE A 10 -20.93 -30.86 -34.84
C ILE A 10 -21.65 -30.33 -33.59
N ALA A 11 -22.48 -29.29 -33.73
CA ALA A 11 -23.26 -28.73 -32.63
C ALA A 11 -24.19 -29.76 -31.98
N SER A 12 -24.84 -30.63 -32.75
CA SER A 12 -25.71 -31.68 -32.19
C SER A 12 -24.93 -32.78 -31.45
N LYS A 13 -23.72 -33.12 -31.92
CA LYS A 13 -22.81 -34.05 -31.21
C LYS A 13 -22.30 -33.43 -29.90
N ILE A 14 -21.97 -32.15 -29.91
CA ILE A 14 -21.60 -31.41 -28.69
C ILE A 14 -22.79 -31.36 -27.73
N PHE A 15 -23.99 -31.05 -28.21
CA PHE A 15 -25.19 -30.98 -27.37
C PHE A 15 -25.53 -32.31 -26.71
N THR A 16 -25.40 -33.42 -27.43
CA THR A 16 -25.64 -34.77 -26.87
C THR A 16 -24.56 -35.18 -25.87
N MET A 17 -23.29 -34.82 -26.08
CA MET A 17 -22.23 -34.99 -25.08
C MET A 17 -22.44 -34.11 -23.84
N VAL A 18 -22.86 -32.86 -24.03
CA VAL A 18 -23.14 -31.89 -22.96
C VAL A 18 -24.33 -32.34 -22.11
N LEU A 19 -25.40 -32.87 -22.73
CA LEU A 19 -26.53 -33.46 -21.99
C LEU A 19 -26.13 -34.70 -21.19
N ARG A 20 -25.28 -35.57 -21.77
CA ARG A 20 -24.81 -36.80 -21.11
C ARG A 20 -23.83 -36.52 -19.96
N SER A 21 -23.05 -35.45 -20.07
CA SER A 21 -22.02 -35.05 -19.09
C SER A 21 -22.33 -33.72 -18.38
N TRP A 22 -23.60 -33.33 -18.32
CA TRP A 22 -24.02 -32.07 -17.70
C TRP A 22 -23.57 -31.96 -16.24
N TRP A 23 -23.59 -33.07 -15.51
CA TRP A 23 -23.11 -33.16 -14.14
C TRP A 23 -21.61 -32.87 -13.99
N VAL A 24 -20.78 -33.28 -14.98
CA VAL A 24 -19.34 -32.99 -14.97
C VAL A 24 -19.09 -31.51 -15.19
N ILE A 25 -19.88 -30.86 -16.07
CA ILE A 25 -19.80 -29.42 -16.32
C ILE A 25 -20.19 -28.64 -15.06
N LEU A 26 -21.26 -29.04 -14.37
CA LEU A 26 -21.65 -28.44 -13.09
C LEU A 26 -20.54 -28.58 -12.03
N PHE A 27 -19.96 -29.77 -11.90
CA PHE A 27 -18.86 -30.00 -10.98
C PHE A 27 -17.64 -29.11 -11.32
N MET A 28 -17.28 -29.01 -12.60
CA MET A 28 -16.19 -28.16 -13.05
C MET A 28 -16.43 -26.68 -12.73
N LEU A 29 -17.66 -26.20 -12.96
CA LEU A 29 -18.04 -24.82 -12.63
C LEU A 29 -17.94 -24.54 -11.12
N ILE A 30 -18.39 -25.48 -10.28
CA ILE A 30 -18.27 -25.34 -8.82
C ILE A 30 -16.79 -25.28 -8.40
N CYS A 31 -15.92 -26.13 -8.98
CA CYS A 31 -14.49 -26.08 -8.72
C CYS A 31 -13.86 -24.74 -9.13
N ILE A 32 -14.22 -24.20 -10.29
CA ILE A 32 -13.71 -22.91 -10.78
C ILE A 32 -14.16 -21.76 -9.87
N ILE A 33 -15.45 -21.73 -9.50
CA ILE A 33 -16.00 -20.69 -8.61
C ILE A 33 -15.34 -20.76 -7.23
N GLY A 34 -15.21 -21.97 -6.67
CA GLY A 34 -14.54 -22.19 -5.39
C GLY A 34 -13.08 -21.74 -5.41
N TYR A 35 -12.36 -22.03 -6.49
CA TYR A 35 -10.98 -21.60 -6.69
C TYR A 35 -10.86 -20.07 -6.79
N ASP A 36 -11.68 -19.43 -7.62
CA ASP A 36 -11.64 -17.97 -7.79
C ASP A 36 -11.98 -17.23 -6.49
N MET A 37 -13.01 -17.70 -5.77
CA MET A 37 -13.39 -17.15 -4.47
C MET A 37 -12.30 -17.33 -3.42
N GLY A 38 -11.61 -18.48 -3.40
CA GLY A 38 -10.48 -18.73 -2.51
C GLY A 38 -9.28 -17.82 -2.79
N ILE A 39 -8.95 -17.62 -4.07
CA ILE A 39 -7.83 -16.74 -4.48
C ILE A 39 -8.14 -15.27 -4.18
N LYS A 40 -9.37 -14.81 -4.41
CA LYS A 40 -9.79 -13.43 -4.11
C LYS A 40 -9.60 -13.10 -2.63
N LYS A 41 -10.05 -13.97 -1.72
CA LYS A 41 -9.87 -13.77 -0.27
C LYS A 41 -8.41 -13.65 0.13
N ARG A 42 -7.55 -14.51 -0.43
CA ARG A 42 -6.10 -14.46 -0.19
C ARG A 42 -5.47 -13.16 -0.69
N LYS A 43 -5.83 -12.72 -1.91
CA LYS A 43 -5.31 -11.47 -2.47
C LYS A 43 -5.67 -10.26 -1.61
N VAL A 44 -6.91 -10.18 -1.12
CA VAL A 44 -7.35 -9.09 -0.23
C VAL A 44 -6.53 -9.08 1.05
N ALA A 45 -6.36 -10.24 1.71
CA ALA A 45 -5.55 -10.35 2.92
C ALA A 45 -4.09 -9.96 2.68
N ILE A 46 -3.49 -10.35 1.55
CA ILE A 46 -2.12 -9.96 1.20
C ILE A 46 -2.01 -8.45 0.99
N ILE A 47 -2.96 -7.84 0.30
CA ILE A 47 -2.98 -6.39 0.06
C ILE A 47 -3.11 -5.64 1.39
N GLU A 48 -4.02 -6.06 2.25
CA GLU A 48 -4.22 -5.46 3.57
C GLU A 48 -2.95 -5.54 4.44
N MET A 49 -2.33 -6.73 4.50
CA MET A 49 -1.10 -6.92 5.27
C MET A 49 0.06 -6.10 4.72
N LYS A 50 0.18 -5.99 3.39
CA LYS A 50 1.19 -5.14 2.74
C LYS A 50 0.97 -3.66 3.05
N ALA A 51 -0.29 -3.20 3.04
CA ALA A 51 -0.63 -1.82 3.40
C ALA A 51 -0.27 -1.52 4.86
N LYS A 52 -0.61 -2.42 5.80
CA LYS A 52 -0.24 -2.31 7.21
C LYS A 52 1.28 -2.28 7.40
N TYR A 53 2.01 -3.16 6.72
CA TYR A 53 3.46 -3.21 6.77
C TYR A 53 4.09 -1.89 6.30
N ASN A 54 3.65 -1.37 5.15
CA ASN A 54 4.16 -0.10 4.63
C ASN A 54 3.87 1.07 5.57
N ASN A 55 2.69 1.10 6.18
CA ASN A 55 2.33 2.14 7.14
C ASN A 55 3.22 2.07 8.39
N LEU A 56 3.41 0.88 8.95
CA LEU A 56 4.30 0.66 10.10
C LEU A 56 5.76 1.00 9.76
N LEU A 57 6.22 0.69 8.55
CA LEU A 57 7.56 1.04 8.08
C LEU A 57 7.73 2.57 7.99
N ALA A 58 6.73 3.28 7.47
CA ALA A 58 6.76 4.74 7.42
C ALA A 58 6.78 5.36 8.82
N GLN A 59 5.94 4.87 9.74
CA GLN A 59 5.94 5.33 11.14
C GLN A 59 7.29 5.08 11.82
N LYS A 60 7.85 3.87 11.66
CA LYS A 60 9.17 3.52 12.19
C LYS A 60 10.26 4.50 11.71
N ASN A 61 10.25 4.84 10.42
CA ASN A 61 11.24 5.76 9.87
C ASN A 61 11.07 7.18 10.41
N GLN A 62 9.82 7.65 10.56
CA GLN A 62 9.54 8.95 11.16
C GLN A 62 10.00 9.01 12.62
N ASP A 63 9.74 7.98 13.40
CA ASP A 63 10.12 7.95 14.80
C ASP A 63 11.63 7.75 14.98
N ALA A 64 12.29 7.02 14.07
CA ALA A 64 13.74 6.96 14.02
C ALA A 64 14.36 8.34 13.75
N ALA A 65 13.83 9.09 12.78
CA ALA A 65 14.29 10.45 12.49
C ALA A 65 14.06 11.40 13.67
N LYS A 66 12.90 11.32 14.33
CA LYS A 66 12.63 12.10 15.56
C LYS A 66 13.59 11.74 16.69
N LYS A 67 13.87 10.44 16.87
CA LYS A 67 14.82 9.98 17.89
C LYS A 67 16.22 10.53 17.62
N GLU A 68 16.65 10.51 16.37
CA GLU A 68 17.95 11.07 15.96
C GLU A 68 17.98 12.58 16.23
N ASP A 69 16.97 13.34 15.80
CA ASP A 69 16.86 14.77 16.10
C ASP A 69 16.89 15.04 17.61
N LEU A 70 16.08 14.35 18.40
CA LEU A 70 16.09 14.48 19.86
C LEU A 70 17.44 14.13 20.47
N SER A 71 18.13 13.11 19.96
CA SER A 71 19.46 12.74 20.42
C SER A 71 20.49 13.83 20.14
N LEU A 72 20.43 14.45 18.94
CA LEU A 72 21.27 15.60 18.61
C LEU A 72 20.98 16.76 19.54
N LYS A 73 19.69 17.09 19.75
CA LYS A 73 19.28 18.15 20.68
C LYS A 73 19.80 17.92 22.09
N LEU A 74 19.74 16.69 22.59
CA LEU A 74 20.24 16.32 23.92
C LEU A 74 21.76 16.47 24.02
N LEU A 75 22.51 16.04 23.00
CA LEU A 75 23.97 16.22 22.94
C LEU A 75 24.38 17.69 22.88
N SER A 76 23.57 18.53 22.23
CA SER A 76 23.84 19.96 22.08
C SER A 76 23.29 20.84 23.20
N GLN A 77 22.51 20.29 24.15
CA GLN A 77 22.05 21.04 25.34
C GLN A 77 23.20 21.51 26.24
N SER A 78 24.38 20.90 26.12
CA SER A 78 25.59 21.32 26.83
C SER A 78 26.33 22.49 26.15
N ASP A 79 25.94 22.87 24.92
CA ASP A 79 26.57 23.94 24.14
C ASP A 79 25.76 25.25 24.26
N PRO A 80 26.35 26.32 24.84
CA PRO A 80 25.72 27.64 24.94
C PRO A 80 25.25 28.19 23.59
N SER A 81 26.01 27.95 22.51
CA SER A 81 25.69 28.45 21.16
C SER A 81 24.47 27.76 20.55
N TRP A 82 24.20 26.52 20.95
CA TRP A 82 23.02 25.78 20.52
C TRP A 82 21.76 26.24 21.26
N ILE A 83 21.88 26.54 22.56
CA ILE A 83 20.78 27.08 23.37
C ILE A 83 20.30 28.41 22.78
N GLU A 84 21.22 29.32 22.44
CA GLU A 84 20.87 30.60 21.81
C GLU A 84 20.14 30.41 20.47
N GLN A 85 20.59 29.46 19.63
CA GLN A 85 19.94 29.16 18.35
C GLN A 85 18.53 28.58 18.52
N VAL A 86 18.33 27.70 19.50
CA VAL A 86 17.00 27.15 19.81
C VAL A 86 16.07 28.23 20.36
N LEU A 87 16.56 29.07 21.26
CA LEU A 87 15.80 30.22 21.79
C LEU A 87 15.40 31.18 20.66
N MET A 88 16.31 31.52 19.75
CA MET A 88 15.99 32.34 18.57
C MET A 88 14.92 31.70 17.67
N LYS A 89 14.98 30.38 17.47
CA LYS A 89 14.10 29.67 16.54
C LYS A 89 12.70 29.41 17.13
N GLU A 90 12.62 28.96 18.37
CA GLU A 90 11.36 28.56 19.03
C GLU A 90 10.66 29.73 19.72
N LEU A 91 11.41 30.63 20.38
CA LEU A 91 10.87 31.76 21.14
C LEU A 91 10.98 33.09 20.38
N GLY A 92 11.69 33.14 19.24
CA GLY A 92 11.83 34.35 18.43
C GLY A 92 12.65 35.46 19.11
N VAL A 93 13.34 35.14 20.21
CA VAL A 93 14.15 36.08 21.00
C VAL A 93 15.52 36.29 20.35
N VAL A 94 16.06 37.49 20.46
CA VAL A 94 17.36 37.85 19.91
C VAL A 94 18.28 38.21 21.09
N PRO A 95 19.49 37.66 21.17
CA PRO A 95 20.46 37.98 22.21
C PRO A 95 20.85 39.45 22.09
N GLU A 96 21.18 40.05 23.22
CA GLU A 96 21.30 41.50 23.40
C GLU A 96 22.29 42.18 22.42
N ASN A 97 23.25 41.41 21.90
CA ASN A 97 24.29 41.89 20.99
C ASN A 97 23.95 41.73 19.49
N LYS A 98 22.72 41.32 19.11
CA LYS A 98 22.33 41.13 17.70
C LYS A 98 21.05 41.91 17.36
N ILE A 99 20.96 42.42 16.13
CA ILE A 99 19.80 43.19 15.64
C ILE A 99 19.02 42.34 14.62
N LYS A 100 17.71 42.20 14.81
CA LYS A 100 16.83 41.51 13.86
C LYS A 100 16.51 42.44 12.67
N VAL A 101 17.03 42.11 11.49
CA VAL A 101 16.75 42.86 10.26
C VAL A 101 15.64 42.16 9.50
N HIS A 102 14.51 42.85 9.29
CA HIS A 102 13.44 42.41 8.40
C HIS A 102 13.54 43.16 7.07
N PHE A 103 13.78 42.42 5.98
CA PHE A 103 13.70 42.97 4.63
C PHE A 103 12.23 42.94 4.20
N LYS A 104 11.67 44.12 3.91
CA LYS A 104 10.32 44.28 3.37
C LYS A 104 10.42 44.26 1.84
N ASN A 105 9.63 43.40 1.19
CA ASN A 105 9.54 43.33 -0.27
C ASN A 105 8.51 44.34 -0.80
#